data_AF-A0A5N7WAX5-F1
#
_entry.id   AF-A0A5N7WAX5-F1
#
_cell.length_a   1.000
_cell.length_b   1.000
_cell.length_c   1.000
_cell.angle_alpha   90.00
_cell.angle_beta   90.00
_cell.angle_gamma   90.00
#
_symmetry.space_group_name_H-M   'P 1'
#
loop_
_entity.id
_entity.type
_entity.pdbx_description
1 polymer ?
#
loop_
_entity_poly.entity_id
_entity_poly.type
_entity_poly.pdbx_seq_one_letter_code
_entity_poly.pdbx_strand_id
1 'polypeptide(L)'
;MSNKEAQGKPSAKQPSASPSAELDEAKLDQLANDMSPGEGAAVLREVARLQQENKALKGRNLRVWTAVGVLSATFFVTVSAGIAWYPKYRYIPTTDNRAICEVSTESDPRVTPATLADYAKDAVVNAYSYDYVNYREALNATAAKWFTDDGRKAFLRSLDESGNLERVLKGRLILRAMATKVPQLEEEGRRGLQRYWVVQVPVAIEFYSGGDQQPRTRQDFLAGVTIVQTPASATNLKGIAVDSISLAPYVARK
;
A
#
# COMPACT_ATOMS: atom_id res chain seq x y z
N MET A 1 -17.00 38.95 -63.32
CA MET A 1 -17.61 39.14 -61.98
C MET A 1 -17.25 37.90 -61.16
N SER A 2 -16.17 37.97 -60.39
CA SER A 2 -16.16 38.24 -58.94
C SER A 2 -16.41 36.94 -58.14
N ASN A 3 -15.34 36.27 -57.66
CA ASN A 3 -14.84 36.28 -56.26
C ASN A 3 -15.85 35.64 -55.28
N LYS A 4 -15.52 34.73 -54.34
CA LYS A 4 -14.29 34.58 -53.55
C LYS A 4 -14.45 33.28 -52.71
N GLU A 5 -13.43 32.43 -52.66
CA GLU A 5 -13.33 31.35 -51.65
C GLU A 5 -12.76 31.93 -50.34
N ALA A 6 -13.34 31.49 -49.21
CA ALA A 6 -12.93 31.85 -47.86
C ALA A 6 -12.04 30.74 -47.27
N GLN A 7 -10.78 31.05 -46.95
CA GLN A 7 -9.95 30.26 -46.05
C GLN A 7 -9.55 31.13 -44.87
N GLY A 8 -10.04 30.77 -43.68
CA GLY A 8 -9.62 31.33 -42.40
C GLY A 8 -8.50 30.48 -41.81
N LYS A 9 -7.35 31.11 -41.54
CA LYS A 9 -6.24 30.57 -40.73
C LYS A 9 -5.98 31.56 -39.57
N PRO A 10 -5.78 31.10 -38.32
CA PRO A 10 -5.65 32.01 -37.18
C PRO A 10 -4.23 32.60 -37.18
N SER A 11 -4.15 33.93 -37.27
CA SER A 11 -2.87 34.65 -37.17
C SER A 11 -2.55 34.89 -35.69
N ALA A 12 -1.37 34.40 -35.29
CA ALA A 12 -0.82 34.58 -33.95
C ALA A 12 -0.60 36.08 -33.68
N LYS A 13 -1.18 36.56 -32.58
CA LYS A 13 -1.09 37.94 -32.10
C LYS A 13 0.33 38.20 -31.56
N GLN A 14 1.15 38.93 -32.32
CA GLN A 14 2.39 39.52 -31.82
C GLN A 14 2.07 40.57 -30.74
N PRO A 15 2.84 40.64 -29.63
CA PRO A 15 2.63 41.66 -28.63
C PRO A 15 3.17 42.99 -29.18
N SER A 16 2.27 43.92 -29.49
CA SER A 16 2.59 45.31 -29.84
C SER A 16 3.23 45.98 -28.63
N ALA A 17 4.44 46.53 -28.79
CA ALA A 17 5.06 47.39 -27.79
C ALA A 17 4.18 48.64 -27.57
N SER A 18 4.04 49.06 -26.31
CA SER A 18 3.21 50.20 -25.91
C SER A 18 3.79 51.51 -26.48
N PRO A 19 2.96 52.48 -26.93
CA PRO A 19 3.44 53.76 -27.49
C PRO A 19 4.38 54.55 -26.57
N SER A 20 4.25 54.38 -25.26
CA SER A 20 5.13 54.99 -24.25
C SER A 20 6.55 54.45 -24.27
N ALA A 21 6.74 53.17 -24.60
CA ALA A 21 8.05 52.53 -24.59
C ALA A 21 8.95 52.98 -25.75
N GLU A 22 8.35 53.29 -26.90
CA GLU A 22 9.05 53.83 -28.09
C GLU A 22 9.50 55.29 -27.86
N LEU A 23 8.66 56.08 -27.19
CA LEU A 23 8.97 57.45 -26.76
C LEU A 23 10.14 57.50 -25.74
N ASP A 24 10.22 56.53 -24.85
CA ASP A 24 11.30 56.43 -23.86
C ASP A 24 12.62 55.99 -24.51
N GLU A 25 12.59 55.13 -25.54
CA GLU A 25 13.79 54.74 -26.31
C GLU A 25 14.38 55.92 -27.08
N ALA A 26 13.54 56.67 -27.80
CA ALA A 26 13.97 57.84 -28.56
C ALA A 26 14.62 58.91 -27.66
N LYS A 27 14.15 59.07 -26.42
CA LYS A 27 14.74 60.00 -25.44
C LYS A 27 16.08 59.50 -24.91
N LEU A 28 16.23 58.21 -24.65
CA LEU A 28 17.48 57.62 -24.18
C LEU A 28 18.59 57.70 -25.25
N ASP A 29 18.23 57.48 -26.52
CA ASP A 29 19.16 57.60 -27.65
C ASP A 29 19.60 59.06 -27.88
N GLN A 30 18.70 60.02 -27.67
CA GLN A 30 19.04 61.45 -27.72
C GLN A 30 19.99 61.86 -26.58
N LEU A 31 19.76 61.35 -25.36
CA LEU A 31 20.60 61.64 -24.19
C LEU A 31 21.97 60.96 -24.25
N ALA A 32 22.06 59.76 -24.84
CA ALA A 32 23.32 59.06 -25.03
C ALA A 32 24.23 59.77 -26.07
N ASN A 33 23.66 60.46 -27.05
CA ASN A 33 24.37 61.14 -28.14
C ASN A 33 24.50 62.67 -27.96
N ASP A 34 24.00 63.25 -26.86
CA ASP A 34 24.13 64.68 -26.58
C ASP A 34 25.60 65.06 -26.36
N MET A 35 26.12 66.08 -27.05
CA MET A 35 27.53 66.51 -26.99
C MET A 35 27.77 67.71 -26.04
N SER A 36 26.79 68.07 -25.20
CA SER A 36 26.87 69.20 -24.27
C SER A 36 28.04 69.11 -23.25
N PRO A 37 28.91 70.12 -23.11
CA PRO A 37 30.06 70.05 -22.19
C PRO A 37 29.63 70.24 -20.72
N GLY A 38 30.09 69.36 -19.83
CA GLY A 38 29.87 69.44 -18.38
C GLY A 38 29.89 68.08 -17.68
N GLU A 39 30.32 68.03 -16.41
CA GLU A 39 30.38 66.78 -15.62
C GLU A 39 29.00 66.12 -15.48
N GLY A 40 27.95 66.92 -15.25
CA GLY A 40 26.56 66.41 -15.17
C GLY A 40 26.05 65.81 -16.49
N ALA A 41 26.44 66.39 -17.63
CA ALA A 41 26.10 65.86 -18.95
C ALA A 41 26.82 64.53 -19.24
N ALA A 42 28.07 64.37 -18.78
CA ALA A 42 28.80 63.11 -18.91
C ALA A 42 28.18 61.97 -18.11
N VAL A 43 27.71 62.25 -16.89
CA VAL A 43 26.98 61.27 -16.06
C VAL A 43 25.65 60.86 -16.70
N LEU A 44 24.91 61.82 -17.27
CA LEU A 44 23.63 61.57 -17.95
C LEU A 44 23.79 60.64 -19.17
N ARG A 45 24.84 60.82 -19.98
CA ARG A 45 25.17 59.91 -21.09
C ARG A 45 25.44 58.49 -20.60
N GLU A 46 26.24 58.37 -19.56
CA GLU A 46 26.64 57.07 -19.03
C GLU A 46 25.45 56.33 -18.42
N VAL A 47 24.57 57.04 -17.71
CA VAL A 47 23.32 56.48 -17.20
C VAL A 47 22.38 56.06 -18.34
N ALA A 48 22.24 56.88 -19.40
CA ALA A 48 21.43 56.54 -20.57
C ALA A 48 21.97 55.28 -21.28
N ARG A 49 23.30 55.20 -21.47
CA ARG A 49 24.00 54.03 -22.02
C ARG A 49 23.75 52.77 -21.18
N LEU A 50 23.97 52.85 -19.87
CA LEU A 50 23.76 51.73 -18.95
C LEU A 50 22.29 51.28 -18.90
N GLN A 51 21.33 52.21 -19.03
CA GLN A 51 19.91 51.87 -19.13
C GLN A 51 19.58 51.13 -20.42
N GLN A 52 20.20 51.53 -21.54
CA GLN A 52 20.07 50.87 -22.83
C GLN A 52 20.66 49.45 -22.80
N GLU A 53 21.85 49.27 -22.21
CA GLU A 53 22.48 47.96 -22.01
C GLU A 53 21.65 47.06 -21.09
N ASN A 54 21.15 47.58 -19.96
CA ASN A 54 20.28 46.83 -19.06
C ASN A 54 18.98 46.38 -19.74
N LYS A 55 18.41 47.22 -20.61
CA LYS A 55 17.20 46.88 -21.38
C LYS A 55 17.49 45.78 -22.41
N ALA A 56 18.62 45.84 -23.11
CA ALA A 56 19.07 44.79 -24.02
C ALA A 56 19.34 43.46 -23.29
N LEU A 57 19.97 43.51 -22.11
CA LEU A 57 20.22 42.34 -21.26
C LEU A 57 18.91 41.73 -20.74
N LYS A 58 17.94 42.54 -20.30
CA LYS A 58 16.60 42.08 -19.90
C LYS A 58 15.89 41.38 -21.05
N GLY A 59 15.98 41.92 -22.27
CA GLY A 59 15.41 41.28 -23.46
C GLY A 59 16.03 39.91 -23.77
N ARG A 60 17.36 39.79 -23.64
CA ARG A 60 18.07 38.50 -23.79
C ARG A 60 17.68 37.50 -22.69
N ASN A 61 17.64 37.95 -21.44
CA ASN A 61 17.31 37.10 -20.30
C ASN A 61 15.85 36.61 -20.42
N LEU A 62 14.93 37.48 -20.83
CA LEU A 62 13.53 37.11 -21.06
C LEU A 62 13.41 36.01 -22.12
N ARG A 63 14.16 36.09 -23.23
CA ARG A 63 14.19 35.02 -24.24
C ARG A 63 14.69 33.69 -23.68
N VAL A 64 15.77 33.70 -22.89
CA VAL A 64 16.30 32.49 -22.26
C VAL A 64 15.30 31.89 -21.27
N TRP A 65 14.70 32.70 -20.41
CA TRP A 65 13.68 32.24 -19.46
C TRP A 65 12.42 31.71 -20.14
N THR A 66 11.99 32.33 -21.25
CA THR A 66 10.87 31.78 -22.04
C THR A 66 11.22 30.44 -22.66
N ALA A 67 12.43 30.24 -23.16
CA ALA A 67 12.87 28.96 -23.73
C ALA A 67 12.96 27.85 -22.67
N VAL A 68 13.51 28.17 -21.48
CA VAL A 68 13.55 27.24 -20.34
C VAL A 68 12.14 26.89 -19.86
N GLY A 69 11.24 27.87 -19.78
CA GLY A 69 9.84 27.67 -19.44
C GLY A 69 9.14 26.70 -20.40
N VAL A 70 9.31 26.90 -21.71
CA VAL A 70 8.73 26.02 -22.74
C VAL A 70 9.30 24.59 -22.64
N LEU A 71 10.61 24.43 -22.48
CA LEU A 71 11.24 23.10 -22.34
C LEU A 71 10.80 22.37 -21.06
N SER A 72 10.63 23.09 -19.96
CA SER A 72 10.12 22.49 -18.73
C SER A 72 8.67 22.04 -18.89
N ALA A 73 7.83 22.87 -19.52
CA ALA A 73 6.42 22.54 -19.77
C ALA A 73 6.29 21.30 -20.68
N THR A 74 7.09 21.19 -21.73
CA THR A 74 7.07 20.01 -22.60
C THR A 74 7.53 18.75 -21.86
N PHE A 75 8.56 18.84 -21.02
CA PHE A 75 9.01 17.71 -20.19
C PHE A 75 7.95 17.25 -19.18
N PHE A 76 7.27 18.19 -18.51
CA PHE A 76 6.19 17.83 -17.59
C PHE A 76 5.02 17.15 -18.32
N VAL A 77 4.64 17.65 -19.50
CA VAL A 77 3.57 17.07 -20.31
C VAL A 77 3.91 15.66 -20.78
N THR A 78 5.14 15.40 -21.23
CA THR A 78 5.56 14.05 -21.68
C THR A 78 5.62 13.05 -20.53
N VAL A 79 6.12 13.45 -19.36
CA VAL A 79 6.14 12.59 -18.17
C VAL A 79 4.71 12.33 -17.67
N SER A 80 3.85 13.34 -17.61
CA SER A 80 2.45 13.15 -17.20
C SER A 80 1.66 12.29 -18.18
N ALA A 81 1.87 12.48 -19.49
CA ALA A 81 1.27 11.64 -20.52
C ALA A 81 1.82 10.21 -20.44
N GLY A 82 3.11 10.03 -20.15
CA GLY A 82 3.70 8.74 -19.84
C GLY A 82 2.97 8.06 -18.68
N ILE A 83 2.89 8.71 -17.52
CA ILE A 83 2.21 8.14 -16.34
C ILE A 83 0.72 7.85 -16.59
N ALA A 84 0.04 8.66 -17.40
CA ALA A 84 -1.36 8.45 -17.76
C ALA A 84 -1.57 7.36 -18.82
N TRP A 85 -0.64 7.21 -19.77
CA TRP A 85 -0.67 6.17 -20.81
C TRP A 85 -0.04 4.85 -20.37
N TYR A 86 0.80 4.84 -19.33
CA TYR A 86 1.23 3.61 -18.68
C TYR A 86 0.01 2.99 -18.00
N PRO A 87 -0.48 1.82 -18.45
CA PRO A 87 -1.65 1.20 -17.86
C PRO A 87 -1.31 0.78 -16.43
N LYS A 88 -1.87 1.49 -15.44
CA LYS A 88 -1.63 1.21 -14.01
C LYS A 88 -2.18 -0.14 -13.55
N TYR A 89 -3.04 -0.78 -14.35
CA TYR A 89 -3.48 -2.14 -14.14
C TYR A 89 -3.72 -2.77 -15.51
N ARG A 90 -2.78 -3.58 -15.98
CA ARG A 90 -3.08 -4.54 -17.04
C ARG A 90 -3.83 -5.68 -16.36
N TYR A 91 -5.15 -5.53 -16.21
CA TYR A 91 -6.01 -6.70 -16.03
C TYR A 91 -5.81 -7.51 -17.30
N ILE A 92 -5.17 -8.65 -17.20
CA ILE A 92 -5.18 -9.64 -18.26
C ILE A 92 -6.56 -10.28 -18.13
N PRO A 93 -7.54 -10.00 -19.00
CA PRO A 93 -8.72 -10.83 -19.05
C PRO A 93 -8.27 -12.17 -19.64
N THR A 94 -7.76 -13.05 -18.79
CA THR A 94 -7.66 -14.44 -19.14
C THR A 94 -9.08 -14.94 -19.29
N THR A 95 -9.54 -15.08 -20.53
CA THR A 95 -10.82 -15.72 -20.87
C THR A 95 -10.90 -17.15 -20.29
N ASP A 96 -9.76 -17.72 -19.89
CA ASP A 96 -9.64 -18.89 -19.03
C ASP A 96 -8.51 -18.65 -17.99
N ASN A 97 -8.88 -18.39 -16.73
CA ASN A 97 -8.01 -18.05 -15.60
C ASN A 97 -7.06 -19.19 -15.15
N ARG A 98 -6.96 -20.29 -15.89
CA ARG A 98 -6.13 -21.46 -15.53
C ARG A 98 -4.61 -21.27 -15.73
N ALA A 99 -4.20 -20.34 -16.58
CA ALA A 99 -2.80 -20.28 -17.04
C ALA A 99 -1.84 -19.46 -16.15
N ILE A 100 -2.32 -18.76 -15.12
CA ILE A 100 -1.45 -18.05 -14.17
C ILE A 100 -1.62 -18.73 -12.81
N CYS A 101 -0.87 -19.82 -12.65
CA CYS A 101 -0.82 -20.65 -11.44
C CYS A 101 -2.15 -21.31 -11.07
N GLU A 102 -2.73 -22.11 -11.97
CA GLU A 102 -3.34 -23.35 -11.46
C GLU A 102 -2.15 -24.15 -10.90
N VAL A 103 -1.83 -23.92 -9.60
CA VAL A 103 -1.22 -24.96 -8.78
C VAL A 103 -2.05 -26.16 -9.15
N SER A 104 -1.47 -27.17 -9.81
CA SER A 104 -2.24 -28.33 -10.23
C SER A 104 -2.81 -28.91 -8.94
N THR A 105 -4.02 -28.51 -8.60
CA THR A 105 -4.73 -29.05 -7.48
C THR A 105 -5.07 -30.41 -7.99
N GLU A 106 -4.27 -31.39 -7.60
CA GLU A 106 -4.80 -32.74 -7.47
C GLU A 106 -6.19 -32.53 -6.89
N SER A 107 -7.22 -32.95 -7.63
CA SER A 107 -8.63 -32.70 -7.29
C SER A 107 -8.96 -33.13 -5.85
N ASP A 108 -8.08 -33.96 -5.29
CA ASP A 108 -7.95 -34.29 -3.89
C ASP A 108 -6.54 -33.87 -3.36
N PRO A 109 -6.37 -32.70 -2.69
CA PRO A 109 -5.11 -32.40 -2.02
C PRO A 109 -4.80 -33.54 -1.07
N ARG A 110 -3.60 -34.14 -1.19
CA ARG A 110 -3.17 -35.28 -0.36
C ARG A 110 -2.90 -34.80 1.06
N VAL A 111 -3.97 -34.58 1.82
CA VAL A 111 -3.95 -34.14 3.20
C VAL A 111 -3.76 -35.37 4.08
N THR A 112 -2.58 -35.48 4.71
CA THR A 112 -2.30 -36.57 5.65
C THR A 112 -2.70 -36.19 7.07
N PRO A 113 -3.00 -37.16 7.96
CA PRO A 113 -3.29 -36.87 9.37
C PRO A 113 -2.17 -36.08 10.07
N ALA A 114 -0.90 -36.35 9.74
CA ALA A 114 0.23 -35.58 10.25
C ALA A 114 0.19 -34.11 9.79
N THR A 115 -0.18 -33.86 8.53
CA THR A 115 -0.32 -32.50 7.98
C THR A 115 -1.43 -31.74 8.70
N LEU A 116 -2.55 -32.39 8.99
CA LEU A 116 -3.67 -31.82 9.75
C LEU A 116 -3.28 -31.53 11.19
N ALA A 117 -2.58 -32.46 11.84
CA ALA A 117 -2.08 -32.31 13.20
C ALA A 117 -1.15 -31.10 13.33
N ASP A 118 -0.17 -30.97 12.42
CA ASP A 118 0.75 -29.83 12.41
C ASP A 118 0.04 -28.52 12.07
N TYR A 119 -0.86 -28.52 11.09
CA TYR A 119 -1.63 -27.33 10.73
C TYR A 119 -2.50 -26.84 11.88
N ALA A 120 -3.21 -27.76 12.56
CA ALA A 120 -4.02 -27.44 13.74
C ALA A 120 -3.16 -26.90 14.90
N LYS A 121 -2.04 -27.56 15.19
CA LYS A 121 -1.09 -27.13 16.22
C LYS A 121 -0.61 -25.70 15.97
N ASP A 122 -0.12 -25.43 14.77
CA ASP A 122 0.41 -24.11 14.42
C ASP A 122 -0.70 -23.06 14.46
N ALA A 123 -1.90 -23.37 13.94
CA ALA A 123 -3.04 -22.46 13.99
C ALA A 123 -3.42 -22.07 15.42
N VAL A 124 -3.56 -23.04 16.33
CA VAL A 124 -3.91 -22.80 17.75
C VAL A 124 -2.81 -22.01 18.45
N VAL A 125 -1.55 -22.42 18.29
CA VAL A 125 -0.42 -21.75 18.94
C VAL A 125 -0.33 -20.29 18.52
N ASN A 126 -0.49 -19.99 17.23
CA ASN A 126 -0.47 -18.61 16.74
C ASN A 126 -1.74 -17.82 17.14
N ALA A 127 -2.91 -18.46 17.16
CA ALA A 127 -4.17 -17.83 17.58
C ALA A 127 -4.16 -17.33 19.02
N TYR A 128 -3.45 -18.04 19.90
CA TYR A 128 -3.36 -17.72 21.33
C TYR A 128 -1.96 -17.26 21.75
N SER A 129 -1.16 -16.71 20.82
CA SER A 129 0.14 -16.09 21.12
C SER A 129 0.20 -14.66 20.60
N TYR A 130 0.05 -13.67 21.49
CA TYR A 130 0.08 -12.25 21.15
C TYR A 130 0.37 -11.38 22.37
N ASP A 131 0.85 -10.15 22.13
CA ASP A 131 1.21 -9.16 23.15
C ASP A 131 0.19 -8.02 23.18
N TYR A 132 -0.03 -7.39 24.35
CA TYR A 132 -0.79 -6.14 24.48
C TYR A 132 -0.36 -5.04 23.49
N VAL A 133 0.90 -5.03 23.02
CA VAL A 133 1.39 -4.06 22.03
C VAL A 133 1.03 -4.45 20.59
N ASN A 134 1.27 -5.71 20.20
CA ASN A 134 1.21 -6.14 18.79
C ASN A 134 -0.03 -6.99 18.45
N TYR A 135 -0.99 -7.12 19.37
CA TYR A 135 -2.14 -8.02 19.23
C TYR A 135 -2.90 -7.84 17.90
N ARG A 136 -3.11 -6.61 17.43
CA ARG A 136 -3.86 -6.35 16.19
C ARG A 136 -3.20 -7.00 14.99
N GLU A 137 -1.90 -6.79 14.84
CA GLU A 137 -1.14 -7.36 13.73
C GLU A 137 -1.06 -8.88 13.84
N ALA A 138 -0.74 -9.39 15.03
CA ALA A 138 -0.63 -10.82 15.29
C ALA A 138 -1.94 -11.57 15.02
N LEU A 139 -3.07 -11.05 15.52
CA LEU A 139 -4.39 -11.65 15.33
C LEU A 139 -4.85 -11.57 13.88
N ASN A 140 -4.66 -10.43 13.21
CA ASN A 140 -5.04 -10.28 11.81
C ASN A 140 -4.20 -11.18 10.88
N ALA A 141 -2.88 -11.24 11.10
CA ALA A 141 -1.99 -12.11 10.32
C ALA A 141 -2.33 -13.59 10.53
N THR A 142 -2.61 -13.98 11.77
CA THR A 142 -3.03 -15.35 12.10
C THR A 142 -4.38 -15.68 11.46
N ALA A 143 -5.37 -14.79 11.61
CA ALA A 143 -6.70 -14.98 11.04
C ALA A 143 -6.66 -15.10 9.51
N ALA A 144 -5.84 -14.28 8.84
CA ALA A 144 -5.71 -14.33 7.38
C ALA A 144 -4.95 -15.57 6.87
N LYS A 145 -4.00 -16.09 7.66
CA LYS A 145 -3.16 -17.22 7.25
C LYS A 145 -3.82 -18.58 7.47
N TRP A 146 -4.55 -18.74 8.58
CA TRP A 146 -4.97 -20.06 9.05
C TRP A 146 -6.47 -20.31 8.91
N PHE A 147 -7.31 -19.29 8.84
CA PHE A 147 -8.76 -19.46 8.92
C PHE A 147 -9.45 -19.30 7.57
N THR A 148 -10.64 -19.92 7.45
CA THR A 148 -11.63 -19.53 6.44
C THR A 148 -12.16 -18.13 6.73
N ASP A 149 -12.82 -17.49 5.76
CA ASP A 149 -13.41 -16.17 5.99
C ASP A 149 -14.48 -16.18 7.09
N ASP A 150 -15.28 -17.23 7.17
CA ASP A 150 -16.29 -17.38 8.20
C ASP A 150 -15.68 -17.80 9.54
N GLY A 151 -14.69 -18.69 9.51
CA GLY A 151 -13.94 -19.09 10.71
C GLY A 151 -13.18 -17.93 11.33
N ARG A 152 -12.64 -17.01 10.52
CA ARG A 152 -12.03 -15.75 10.99
C ARG A 152 -13.05 -14.89 11.74
N LYS A 153 -14.25 -14.70 11.19
CA LYS A 153 -15.30 -13.92 11.87
C LYS A 153 -15.72 -14.57 13.18
N ALA A 154 -15.87 -15.90 13.19
CA ALA A 154 -16.22 -16.66 14.37
C ALA A 154 -15.14 -16.58 15.46
N PHE A 155 -13.86 -16.71 15.07
CA PHE A 155 -12.72 -16.58 15.98
C PHE A 155 -12.60 -15.19 16.58
N LEU A 156 -12.73 -14.13 15.77
CA LEU A 156 -12.67 -12.76 16.29
C LEU A 156 -13.84 -12.46 17.21
N ARG A 157 -15.03 -13.01 16.93
CA ARG A 157 -16.20 -12.90 17.81
C ARG A 157 -15.97 -13.63 19.14
N SER A 158 -15.49 -14.86 19.12
CA SER A 158 -15.24 -15.62 20.35
C SER A 158 -14.14 -14.99 21.20
N LEU A 159 -13.14 -14.36 20.56
CA LEU A 159 -12.11 -13.60 21.26
C LEU A 159 -12.70 -12.39 22.01
N ASP A 160 -13.61 -11.65 21.36
CA ASP A 160 -14.31 -10.51 21.96
C ASP A 160 -15.22 -10.96 23.11
N GLU A 161 -16.04 -12.00 22.88
CA GLU A 161 -16.95 -12.57 23.88
C GLU A 161 -16.22 -13.14 25.11
N SER A 162 -15.02 -13.69 24.94
CA SER A 162 -14.25 -14.27 26.04
C SER A 162 -13.71 -13.24 27.04
N GLY A 163 -13.60 -11.96 26.66
CA GLY A 163 -12.94 -10.92 27.45
C GLY A 163 -11.42 -11.13 27.65
N ASN A 164 -10.82 -12.18 27.07
CA ASN A 164 -9.40 -12.48 27.22
C ASN A 164 -8.53 -11.37 26.64
N LEU A 165 -8.91 -10.84 25.47
CA LEU A 165 -8.19 -9.74 24.85
C LEU A 165 -8.23 -8.49 25.75
N GLU A 166 -9.40 -8.18 26.33
CA GLU A 166 -9.54 -7.06 27.26
C GLU A 166 -8.64 -7.23 28.49
N ARG A 167 -8.57 -8.45 29.04
CA ARG A 167 -7.67 -8.79 30.15
C ARG A 167 -6.21 -8.57 29.78
N VAL A 168 -5.79 -8.99 28.59
CA VAL A 168 -4.41 -8.80 28.09
C VAL A 168 -4.07 -7.32 27.97
N LEU A 169 -4.99 -6.51 27.44
CA LEU A 169 -4.79 -5.06 27.26
C LEU A 169 -4.75 -4.32 28.60
N LYS A 170 -5.71 -4.56 29.49
CA LYS A 170 -5.77 -3.91 30.81
C LYS A 170 -4.58 -4.30 31.68
N GLY A 171 -4.18 -5.57 31.63
CA GLY A 171 -3.07 -6.11 32.41
C GLY A 171 -1.69 -5.90 31.81
N ARG A 172 -1.59 -5.34 30.59
CA ARG A 172 -0.34 -5.25 29.81
C ARG A 172 0.41 -6.60 29.77
N LEU A 173 -0.34 -7.64 29.43
CA LEU A 173 0.14 -9.02 29.46
C LEU A 173 0.63 -9.46 28.08
N ILE A 174 1.42 -10.53 28.08
CA ILE A 174 1.80 -11.27 26.88
C ILE A 174 1.17 -12.66 27.02
N LEU A 175 0.34 -13.03 26.06
CA LEU A 175 -0.25 -14.35 25.97
C LEU A 175 0.68 -15.24 25.14
N ARG A 176 0.99 -16.44 25.66
CA ARG A 176 1.77 -17.44 24.93
C ARG A 176 1.08 -18.78 25.02
N ALA A 177 0.85 -19.41 23.88
CA ALA A 177 0.34 -20.76 23.80
C ALA A 177 1.44 -21.73 23.33
N MET A 178 1.42 -22.94 23.87
CA MET A 178 2.32 -24.01 23.46
C MET A 178 1.59 -25.36 23.47
N ALA A 179 1.92 -26.23 22.52
CA ALA A 179 1.40 -27.59 22.53
C ALA A 179 2.08 -28.39 23.65
N THR A 180 1.29 -29.04 24.50
CA THR A 180 1.80 -29.85 25.62
C THR A 180 1.95 -31.32 25.26
N LYS A 181 1.23 -31.79 24.24
CA LYS A 181 1.26 -33.15 23.71
C LYS A 181 1.10 -33.15 22.19
N VAL A 182 1.30 -34.31 21.58
CA VAL A 182 1.12 -34.51 20.13
C VAL A 182 -0.36 -34.36 19.77
N PRO A 183 -0.73 -33.50 18.80
CA PRO A 183 -2.10 -33.38 18.33
C PRO A 183 -2.59 -34.68 17.69
N GLN A 184 -3.89 -34.96 17.80
CA GLN A 184 -4.51 -36.17 17.27
C GLN A 184 -5.72 -35.83 16.41
N LEU A 185 -5.86 -36.50 15.27
CA LEU A 185 -7.08 -36.46 14.47
C LEU A 185 -8.15 -37.29 15.18
N GLU A 186 -9.25 -36.65 15.56
CA GLU A 186 -10.36 -37.30 16.26
C GLU A 186 -11.44 -37.75 15.28
N GLU A 187 -11.81 -36.86 14.35
CA GLU A 187 -12.91 -37.09 13.42
C GLU A 187 -12.53 -36.63 12.00
N GLU A 188 -13.00 -37.38 11.01
CA GLU A 188 -12.97 -37.01 9.59
C GLU A 188 -14.35 -37.25 8.99
N GLY A 189 -14.83 -36.31 8.18
CA GLY A 189 -16.12 -36.45 7.54
C GLY A 189 -16.33 -35.51 6.35
N ARG A 190 -17.57 -35.44 5.89
CA ARG A 190 -18.00 -34.53 4.83
C ARG A 190 -19.28 -33.79 5.23
N ARG A 191 -19.29 -32.48 4.99
CA ARG A 191 -20.48 -31.62 5.06
C ARG A 191 -20.89 -31.28 3.63
N GLY A 192 -21.81 -32.07 3.08
CA GLY A 192 -22.13 -32.03 1.64
C GLY A 192 -20.93 -32.48 0.80
N LEU A 193 -20.43 -31.62 -0.08
CA LEU A 193 -19.26 -31.89 -0.92
C LEU A 193 -17.93 -31.52 -0.24
N GLN A 194 -17.96 -30.79 0.87
CA GLN A 194 -16.75 -30.30 1.54
C GLN A 194 -16.29 -31.29 2.61
N ARG A 195 -15.03 -31.72 2.56
CA ARG A 195 -14.43 -32.51 3.64
C ARG A 195 -14.11 -31.64 4.85
N TYR A 196 -14.22 -32.23 6.03
CA TYR A 196 -13.80 -31.62 7.28
C TYR A 196 -13.08 -32.63 8.16
N TRP A 197 -12.25 -32.11 9.05
CA TRP A 197 -11.47 -32.86 10.01
C TRP A 197 -11.53 -32.15 11.36
N VAL A 198 -11.65 -32.90 12.45
CA VAL A 198 -11.57 -32.37 13.81
C VAL A 198 -10.29 -32.89 14.44
N VAL A 199 -9.40 -31.96 14.78
CA VAL A 199 -8.11 -32.26 15.40
C VAL A 199 -8.13 -31.76 16.84
N GLN A 200 -7.77 -32.62 17.77
CA GLN A 200 -7.56 -32.26 19.17
C GLN A 200 -6.10 -31.87 19.39
N VAL A 201 -5.89 -30.66 19.91
CA VAL A 201 -4.58 -30.10 20.23
C VAL A 201 -4.51 -29.80 21.73
N PRO A 202 -3.81 -30.62 22.53
CA PRO A 202 -3.53 -30.30 23.92
C PRO A 202 -2.56 -29.11 24.01
N VAL A 203 -2.98 -28.00 24.61
CA VAL A 203 -2.20 -26.76 24.69
C VAL A 203 -2.17 -26.19 26.10
N ALA A 204 -1.07 -25.54 26.47
CA ALA A 204 -0.98 -24.71 27.65
C ALA A 204 -0.98 -23.26 27.21
N ILE A 205 -1.81 -22.44 27.85
CA ILE A 205 -1.88 -21.00 27.64
C ILE A 205 -1.35 -20.32 28.90
N GLU A 206 -0.35 -19.47 28.70
CA GLU A 206 0.38 -18.79 29.76
C GLU A 206 0.29 -17.28 29.58
N PHE A 207 0.09 -16.59 30.71
CA PHE A 207 0.10 -15.12 30.78
C PHE A 207 1.40 -14.65 31.41
N TYR A 208 2.12 -13.78 30.72
CA TYR A 208 3.34 -13.13 31.22
C TYR A 208 3.07 -11.65 31.46
N SER A 209 3.73 -11.07 32.46
CA SER A 209 3.85 -9.61 32.59
C SER A 209 5.19 -9.18 32.02
N GLY A 210 5.25 -8.01 31.39
CA GLY A 210 6.45 -7.55 30.67
C GLY A 210 7.72 -7.62 31.52
N GLY A 211 8.69 -8.44 31.09
CA GLY A 211 9.98 -8.62 31.77
C GLY A 211 10.06 -9.83 32.72
N ASP A 212 8.95 -10.45 33.09
CA ASP A 212 8.95 -11.64 33.95
C ASP A 212 9.39 -12.90 33.19
N GLN A 213 10.26 -13.70 33.81
CA GLN A 213 10.71 -14.99 33.25
C GLN A 213 9.71 -16.13 33.50
N GLN A 214 8.77 -15.95 34.43
CA GLN A 214 7.80 -16.96 34.83
C GLN A 214 6.38 -16.50 34.49
N PRO A 215 5.49 -17.42 34.06
CA PRO A 215 4.11 -17.07 33.79
C PRO A 215 3.38 -16.72 35.09
N ARG A 216 2.59 -15.65 35.05
CA ARG A 216 1.67 -15.26 36.13
C ARG A 216 0.57 -16.28 36.34
N THR A 217 0.13 -16.91 35.26
CA THR A 217 -0.89 -17.94 35.27
C THR A 217 -0.65 -18.86 34.08
N ARG A 218 -0.82 -20.16 34.31
CA ARG A 218 -0.83 -21.20 33.28
C ARG A 218 -2.13 -21.97 33.38
N GLN A 219 -2.75 -22.23 32.24
CA GLN A 219 -3.95 -23.06 32.14
C GLN A 219 -3.80 -24.03 30.97
N ASP A 220 -4.15 -25.29 31.21
CA ASP A 220 -4.09 -26.33 30.19
C ASP A 220 -5.49 -26.52 29.56
N PHE A 221 -5.52 -26.56 28.22
CA PHE A 221 -6.71 -26.69 27.41
C PHE A 221 -6.55 -27.81 26.38
N LEU A 222 -7.68 -28.38 25.97
CA LEU A 222 -7.81 -29.22 24.81
C LEU A 222 -8.51 -28.39 23.74
N ALA A 223 -7.76 -27.99 22.72
CA ALA A 223 -8.31 -27.23 21.61
C ALA A 223 -8.93 -28.20 20.58
N GLY A 224 -10.23 -28.07 20.33
CA GLY A 224 -10.90 -28.73 19.21
C GLY A 224 -10.82 -27.84 17.98
N VAL A 225 -10.03 -28.26 16.99
CA VAL A 225 -9.80 -27.51 15.75
C VAL A 225 -10.54 -28.17 14.61
N THR A 226 -11.56 -27.50 14.09
CA THR A 226 -12.25 -27.95 12.88
C THR A 226 -11.53 -27.36 11.67
N ILE A 227 -10.97 -28.23 10.84
CA ILE A 227 -10.33 -27.89 9.56
C ILE A 227 -11.29 -28.29 8.45
N VAL A 228 -11.44 -27.44 7.44
CA VAL A 228 -12.22 -27.74 6.24
C VAL A 228 -11.36 -27.66 4.99
N GLN A 229 -11.76 -28.42 3.98
CA GLN A 229 -11.15 -28.36 2.66
C GLN A 229 -11.53 -27.04 1.96
N THR A 230 -10.56 -26.36 1.38
CA THR A 230 -10.76 -25.14 0.58
C THR A 230 -10.06 -25.30 -0.77
N PRO A 231 -10.52 -24.64 -1.85
CA PRO A 231 -9.78 -24.59 -3.09
C PRO A 231 -8.34 -24.11 -2.84
N ALA A 232 -7.34 -24.82 -3.35
CA ALA A 232 -5.97 -24.37 -3.18
C ALA A 232 -5.75 -23.08 -3.99
N SER A 233 -4.92 -22.20 -3.46
CA SER A 233 -4.57 -20.92 -4.09
C SER A 233 -3.09 -20.64 -3.92
N ALA A 234 -2.58 -19.60 -4.57
CA ALA A 234 -1.19 -19.16 -4.41
C ALA A 234 -0.84 -18.86 -2.93
N THR A 235 -1.81 -18.49 -2.10
CA THR A 235 -1.61 -18.20 -0.67
C THR A 235 -1.94 -19.40 0.24
N ASN A 236 -2.75 -20.35 -0.23
CA ASN A 236 -3.10 -21.58 0.47
C ASN A 236 -2.84 -22.82 -0.41
N LEU A 237 -1.57 -23.19 -0.51
CA LEU A 237 -1.14 -24.35 -1.32
C LEU A 237 -1.68 -25.69 -0.78
N LYS A 238 -1.96 -25.79 0.53
CA LYS A 238 -2.43 -27.03 1.16
C LYS A 238 -3.91 -27.30 0.89
N GLY A 239 -4.68 -26.29 0.48
CA GLY A 239 -6.13 -26.45 0.25
C GLY A 239 -6.92 -26.80 1.51
N ILE A 240 -6.46 -26.36 2.68
CA ILE A 240 -7.13 -26.54 3.97
C ILE A 240 -7.12 -25.24 4.76
N ALA A 241 -8.13 -25.01 5.58
CA ALA A 241 -8.22 -23.85 6.47
C ALA A 241 -9.04 -24.19 7.72
N VAL A 242 -8.78 -23.47 8.81
CA VAL A 242 -9.51 -23.61 10.07
C VAL A 242 -10.87 -22.93 9.96
N ASP A 243 -11.93 -23.68 10.24
CA ASP A 243 -13.29 -23.19 10.32
C ASP A 243 -13.64 -22.74 11.75
N SER A 244 -13.15 -23.44 12.77
CA SER A 244 -13.37 -23.05 14.16
C SER A 244 -12.31 -23.61 15.10
N ILE A 245 -12.10 -22.91 16.22
CA ILE A 245 -11.32 -23.38 17.35
C ILE A 245 -12.18 -23.25 18.60
N SER A 246 -12.38 -24.35 19.33
CA SER A 246 -12.97 -24.37 20.65
C SER A 246 -11.91 -24.74 21.69
N LEU A 247 -11.96 -24.14 22.87
CA LEU A 247 -11.09 -24.51 24.00
C LEU A 247 -11.93 -25.15 25.09
N ALA A 248 -11.56 -26.36 25.49
CA ALA A 248 -12.11 -27.03 26.68
C ALA A 248 -11.03 -27.19 27.75
N PRO A 249 -11.33 -27.06 29.06
CA PRO A 249 -10.36 -27.36 30.10
C PRO A 249 -9.78 -28.77 29.96
N TYR A 250 -8.45 -28.91 29.98
CA TYR A 250 -7.81 -30.21 29.87
C TYR A 250 -7.47 -30.79 31.23
N VAL A 251 -8.11 -31.90 31.58
CA VAL A 251 -7.71 -32.74 32.71
C VAL A 251 -7.05 -33.98 32.13
N ALA A 252 -5.74 -34.14 32.35
CA ALA A 252 -5.05 -35.36 31.94
C ALA A 252 -5.69 -36.56 32.64
N ARG A 253 -6.20 -37.54 31.88
CA ARG A 253 -6.53 -38.86 32.42
C ARG A 253 -5.23 -39.47 32.95
N LYS A 254 -5.19 -39.72 34.26
CA LYS A 254 -4.12 -40.47 34.93
C LYS A 254 -4.17 -41.93 34.52
#